data_AF-A0A3C0Q5I6-F1
#
_entry.id   AF-A0A3C0Q5I6-F1
#
_cell.length_a   1.000
_cell.length_b   1.000
_cell.length_c   1.000
_cell.angle_alpha   90.00
_cell.angle_beta   90.00
_cell.angle_gamma   90.00
#
_symmetry.space_group_name_H-M   'P 1'
#
loop_
_entity.id
_entity.type
_entity.pdbx_description
1 polymer ?
#
loop_
_entity_poly.entity_id
_entity_poly.type
_entity_poly.pdbx_seq_one_letter_code
_entity_poly.pdbx_strand_id
1 'polypeptide(L)'
;MVDKITNSQSSLENATRSRIHFSGHGSSKGAAGYIDPSDRDINIDFLGRRDDTLSISPPADGFKDIRIAAAWDNQLVPDTGFFGKLLKKAKPANIDLDLGILYELHDGTKGAIQAFGDTMGNYNLPPYLSLSGDERSGNSQGDDEFIHLNGAEWPKFKRLLIYVYIYKGAMDWAQVKPQIHLRIP
;
A
#
# COMPACT_ATOMS: atom_id res chain seq x y z
N MET A 1 -25.95 5.69 -12.60
CA MET A 1 -25.23 5.10 -13.75
C MET A 1 -23.84 4.80 -13.23
N VAL A 2 -23.42 3.53 -13.25
CA VAL A 2 -22.09 3.13 -12.76
C VAL A 2 -21.11 3.43 -13.88
N ASP A 3 -20.19 4.37 -13.65
CA ASP A 3 -19.13 4.64 -14.61
C ASP A 3 -18.32 3.35 -14.81
N LYS A 4 -18.32 2.88 -16.06
CA LYS A 4 -17.69 1.63 -16.44
C LYS A 4 -16.18 1.83 -16.35
N ILE A 5 -15.58 1.27 -15.32
CA ILE A 5 -14.14 1.25 -15.12
C ILE A 5 -13.51 0.47 -16.26
N THR A 6 -12.67 1.14 -17.04
CA THR A 6 -12.11 0.59 -18.29
C THR A 6 -10.73 -0.03 -18.06
N ASN A 7 -9.97 0.43 -17.07
CA ASN A 7 -8.69 -0.15 -16.61
C ASN A 7 -8.25 0.41 -15.24
N SER A 8 -7.17 -0.13 -14.65
CA SER A 8 -6.63 0.29 -13.34
C SER A 8 -6.27 1.78 -13.27
N GLN A 9 -5.77 2.35 -14.37
CA GLN A 9 -5.41 3.77 -14.45
C GLN A 9 -6.63 4.68 -14.31
N SER A 10 -7.72 4.37 -15.02
CA SER A 10 -8.98 5.12 -14.92
C SER A 10 -9.56 5.09 -13.49
N SER A 11 -9.37 3.97 -12.78
CA SER A 11 -9.80 3.86 -11.38
C SER A 11 -8.99 4.75 -10.45
N LEU A 12 -7.67 4.85 -10.65
CA LEU A 12 -6.79 5.71 -9.85
C LEU A 12 -7.10 7.20 -10.06
N GLU A 13 -7.38 7.61 -11.30
CA GLU A 13 -7.81 8.98 -11.59
C GLU A 13 -9.15 9.32 -10.91
N ASN A 14 -10.12 8.39 -10.95
CA ASN A 14 -11.40 8.56 -10.26
C ASN A 14 -11.25 8.57 -8.73
N ALA A 15 -10.35 7.74 -8.20
CA ALA A 15 -9.97 7.73 -6.78
C ALA A 15 -9.47 9.11 -6.32
N THR A 16 -8.68 9.75 -7.18
CA THR A 16 -8.10 11.07 -6.91
C THR A 16 -9.18 12.15 -6.90
N ARG A 17 -10.15 12.09 -7.83
CA ARG A 17 -11.25 13.07 -7.93
C ARG A 17 -12.28 12.96 -6.80
N SER A 18 -12.57 11.76 -6.30
CA SER A 18 -13.61 11.52 -5.27
C SER A 18 -13.17 11.78 -3.82
N ARG A 19 -11.98 12.38 -3.62
CA ARG A 19 -11.31 12.55 -2.31
C ARG A 19 -12.11 13.37 -1.29
N ILE A 20 -13.01 14.25 -1.73
CA ILE A 20 -13.64 15.26 -0.85
C ILE A 20 -14.80 14.73 0.02
N HIS A 21 -15.38 13.55 -0.26
CA HIS A 21 -16.68 13.16 0.33
C HIS A 21 -16.73 11.92 1.23
N PHE A 22 -15.67 11.12 1.36
CA PHE A 22 -15.77 9.76 1.91
C PHE A 22 -14.55 9.31 2.71
N SER A 23 -14.26 9.96 3.84
CA SER A 23 -13.46 9.33 4.89
C SER A 23 -14.39 8.95 6.05
N GLY A 24 -14.53 7.66 6.33
CA GLY A 24 -15.39 7.13 7.40
C GLY A 24 -14.89 7.43 8.83
N HIS A 25 -13.74 8.10 8.94
CA HIS A 25 -13.08 8.41 10.19
C HIS A 25 -13.42 9.81 10.69
N GLY A 26 -14.55 9.92 11.38
CA GLY A 26 -14.85 11.07 12.22
C GLY A 26 -13.75 11.25 13.27
N SER A 27 -13.05 12.38 13.23
CA SER A 27 -12.11 12.87 14.26
C SER A 27 -10.88 12.01 14.58
N SER A 28 -10.55 10.98 13.80
CA SER A 28 -9.19 10.40 13.77
C SER A 28 -8.45 10.94 12.55
N LYS A 29 -7.32 11.60 12.77
CA LYS A 29 -6.42 12.06 11.71
C LYS A 29 -5.93 10.82 10.94
N GLY A 30 -6.54 10.58 9.78
CA GLY A 30 -6.21 9.48 8.87
C GLY A 30 -6.92 8.16 9.22
N ALA A 31 -7.31 7.40 8.19
CA ALA A 31 -7.09 5.95 8.26
C ALA A 31 -5.62 5.74 8.67
N ALA A 32 -5.30 4.80 9.55
CA ALA A 32 -4.14 4.89 10.44
C ALA A 32 -2.74 5.08 9.79
N GLY A 33 -2.62 4.95 8.47
CA GLY A 33 -1.42 5.27 7.69
C GLY A 33 -1.61 6.25 6.52
N TYR A 34 -2.74 6.94 6.33
CA TYR A 34 -2.87 7.89 5.21
C TYR A 34 -2.05 9.15 5.45
N ILE A 35 -1.17 9.47 4.49
CA ILE A 35 -0.36 10.69 4.51
C ILE A 35 -0.99 11.70 3.53
N ASP A 36 -1.36 12.87 4.04
CA ASP A 36 -1.86 13.97 3.22
C ASP A 36 -0.67 14.68 2.53
N PRO A 37 -0.60 14.71 1.19
CA PRO A 37 0.49 15.41 0.48
C PRO A 37 0.51 16.93 0.72
N SER A 38 -0.57 17.51 1.27
CA SER A 38 -0.65 18.92 1.63
C SER A 38 -0.16 19.24 3.04
N ASP A 39 0.10 18.22 3.86
CA ASP A 39 0.70 18.41 5.17
C ASP A 39 2.16 18.86 4.99
N ARG A 40 2.48 20.04 5.53
CA ARG A 40 3.79 20.69 5.35
C ARG A 40 4.78 20.38 6.47
N ASP A 41 4.33 19.70 7.53
CA ASP A 41 5.13 19.42 8.72
C ASP A 41 5.87 18.06 8.61
N ILE A 42 5.84 17.43 7.44
CA ILE A 42 6.41 16.11 7.16
C ILE A 42 7.52 16.19 6.09
N ASN A 43 8.67 15.57 6.35
CA ASN A 43 9.77 15.44 5.38
C ASN A 43 9.47 14.28 4.42
N ILE A 44 8.61 14.53 3.42
CA ILE A 44 8.10 13.50 2.51
C ILE A 44 8.05 14.06 1.09
N ASP A 45 8.57 13.29 0.14
CA ASP A 45 8.36 13.49 -1.29
C ASP A 45 7.19 12.63 -1.78
N PHE A 46 6.27 13.24 -2.54
CA PHE A 46 5.10 12.54 -3.06
C PHE A 46 5.21 12.31 -4.57
N LEU A 47 5.23 11.03 -4.97
CA LEU A 47 5.16 10.62 -6.38
C LEU A 47 3.72 10.17 -6.68
N GLY A 48 3.02 10.90 -7.54
CA GLY A 48 1.58 10.70 -7.77
C GLY A 48 1.17 10.69 -9.23
N ARG A 49 2.08 11.03 -10.13
CA ARG A 49 1.84 11.05 -11.57
C ARG A 49 2.64 9.94 -12.23
N ARG A 50 2.19 9.56 -13.42
CA ARG A 50 2.92 8.62 -14.26
C ARG A 50 4.30 9.20 -14.58
N ASP A 51 5.31 8.34 -14.54
CA ASP A 51 6.71 8.64 -14.86
C ASP A 51 7.39 9.62 -13.87
N ASP A 52 6.73 9.94 -12.75
CA ASP A 52 7.37 10.63 -11.63
C ASP A 52 8.60 9.83 -11.16
N THR A 53 9.71 10.53 -10.95
CA THR A 53 10.98 9.92 -10.54
C THR A 53 11.59 10.73 -9.42
N LEU A 54 12.13 10.03 -8.42
CA LEU A 54 12.95 10.59 -7.36
C LEU A 54 14.28 9.83 -7.31
N SER A 55 15.37 10.54 -7.08
CA SER A 55 16.69 9.94 -6.89
C SER A 55 17.15 10.17 -5.45
N ILE A 56 17.55 9.09 -4.80
CA ILE A 56 18.03 9.11 -3.42
C ILE A 56 19.45 8.57 -3.42
N SER A 57 20.39 9.35 -2.90
CA SER A 57 21.76 8.90 -2.69
C SER A 57 21.88 8.22 -1.33
N PRO A 58 22.56 7.08 -1.23
CA PRO A 58 22.84 6.48 0.07
C PRO A 58 23.70 7.43 0.92
N PRO A 59 23.50 7.46 2.25
CA PRO A 59 24.40 8.16 3.15
C PRO A 59 25.79 7.48 3.14
N ALA A 60 26.78 8.11 3.79
CA ALA A 60 28.17 7.65 3.74
C ALA A 60 28.38 6.21 4.24
N ASP A 61 27.54 5.74 5.18
CA ASP A 61 27.52 4.39 5.71
C ASP A 61 26.61 3.41 4.93
N GLY A 62 26.01 3.86 3.82
CA GLY A 62 25.05 3.08 3.03
C GLY A 62 23.63 3.10 3.60
N PHE A 63 22.67 2.52 2.88
CA PHE A 63 21.32 2.39 3.42
C PHE A 63 21.30 1.43 4.61
N LYS A 64 20.43 1.72 5.59
CA LYS A 64 20.14 0.83 6.72
C LYS A 64 18.88 0.02 6.42
N ASP A 65 17.97 -0.13 7.38
CA ASP A 65 16.68 -0.77 7.13
C ASP A 65 15.81 0.12 6.23
N ILE A 66 15.31 -0.43 5.13
CA ILE A 66 14.32 0.24 4.29
C ILE A 66 12.98 -0.46 4.50
N ARG A 67 11.95 0.31 4.83
CA ARG A 67 10.59 -0.22 4.97
C ARG A 67 9.72 0.21 3.80
N ILE A 68 9.03 -0.77 3.24
CA ILE A 68 8.07 -0.59 2.15
C ILE A 68 6.72 -1.00 2.69
N ALA A 69 5.77 -0.07 2.79
CA ALA A 69 4.48 -0.32 3.41
C ALA A 69 3.32 0.04 2.47
N ALA A 70 2.21 -0.66 2.59
CA ALA A 70 0.93 -0.25 2.02
C ALA A 70 0.03 0.32 3.12
N ALA A 71 -0.68 1.40 2.78
CA ALA A 71 -1.72 1.98 3.63
C ALA A 71 -2.97 2.25 2.79
N TRP A 72 -4.15 1.92 3.31
CA TRP A 72 -5.42 2.15 2.62
C TRP A 72 -6.54 2.55 3.58
N ASP A 73 -7.65 3.05 3.04
CA ASP A 73 -8.82 3.44 3.82
C ASP A 73 -9.90 2.34 3.75
N ASN A 74 -10.34 1.86 4.90
CA ASN A 74 -11.43 0.89 5.01
C ASN A 74 -12.77 1.63 4.94
N GLN A 75 -13.41 1.57 3.77
CA GLN A 75 -14.68 2.26 3.54
C GLN A 75 -15.84 1.64 4.34
N LEU A 76 -16.72 2.50 4.83
CA LEU A 76 -18.03 2.09 5.35
C LEU A 76 -19.03 2.00 4.19
N VAL A 77 -19.55 0.80 3.94
CA VAL A 77 -20.59 0.54 2.95
C VAL A 77 -21.95 0.39 3.62
N PRO A 78 -23.06 0.81 2.98
CA PRO A 78 -24.40 0.58 3.52
C PRO A 78 -24.65 -0.91 3.77
N ASP A 79 -25.18 -1.26 4.95
CA ASP A 79 -25.51 -2.64 5.27
C ASP A 79 -26.74 -3.09 4.47
N THR A 80 -26.53 -4.00 3.53
CA THR A 80 -27.55 -4.50 2.59
C THR A 80 -28.52 -5.49 3.23
N GLY A 81 -28.31 -5.91 4.48
CA GLY A 81 -29.21 -6.79 5.22
C GLY A 81 -30.59 -6.17 5.50
N PHE A 82 -31.60 -7.01 5.71
CA PHE A 82 -33.00 -6.57 5.93
C PHE A 82 -33.14 -5.60 7.11
N PHE A 83 -32.49 -5.89 8.24
CA PHE A 83 -32.45 -5.00 9.40
C PHE A 83 -31.52 -3.78 9.20
N GLY A 84 -30.43 -3.94 8.45
CA GLY A 84 -29.47 -2.87 8.14
C GLY A 84 -30.08 -1.76 7.28
N LYS A 85 -30.88 -2.13 6.27
CA LYS A 85 -31.65 -1.20 5.44
C LYS A 85 -32.69 -0.41 6.23
N LEU A 86 -33.36 -1.05 7.19
CA LEU A 86 -34.38 -0.41 8.02
C LEU A 86 -33.78 0.62 8.98
N LEU A 87 -32.56 0.35 9.47
CA LEU A 87 -31.86 1.21 10.44
C LEU A 87 -30.81 2.14 9.81
N LYS A 88 -30.68 2.18 8.47
CA LYS A 88 -29.65 2.92 7.73
C LYS A 88 -28.23 2.70 8.30
N LYS A 89 -27.92 1.48 8.72
CA LYS A 89 -26.59 1.15 9.27
C LYS A 89 -25.55 1.02 8.15
N ALA A 90 -24.33 1.46 8.44
CA ALA A 90 -23.16 1.20 7.60
C ALA A 90 -22.25 0.17 8.28
N LYS A 91 -21.53 -0.61 7.48
CA LYS A 91 -20.55 -1.61 7.94
C LYS A 91 -19.25 -1.50 7.15
N PRO A 92 -18.10 -1.96 7.69
CA PRO A 92 -16.86 -2.02 6.93
C PRO A 92 -17.02 -2.85 5.65
N ALA A 93 -16.38 -2.41 4.57
CA ALA A 93 -16.39 -3.09 3.28
C ALA A 93 -15.61 -4.42 3.28
N ASN A 94 -14.87 -4.73 4.36
CA ASN A 94 -13.99 -5.89 4.47
C ASN A 94 -13.07 -6.00 3.25
N ILE A 95 -12.35 -4.91 2.99
CA ILE A 95 -11.39 -4.79 1.91
C ILE A 95 -10.08 -5.43 2.35
N ASP A 96 -9.51 -6.22 1.46
CA ASP A 96 -8.25 -6.92 1.66
C ASP A 96 -7.28 -6.54 0.53
N LEU A 97 -6.23 -5.81 0.86
CA LEU A 97 -5.16 -5.41 -0.05
C LEU A 97 -3.88 -6.09 0.37
N ASP A 98 -3.17 -6.65 -0.62
CA ASP A 98 -1.88 -7.30 -0.40
C ASP A 98 -0.77 -6.51 -1.09
N LEU A 99 0.36 -6.37 -0.40
CA LEU A 99 1.62 -5.82 -0.88
C LEU A 99 2.49 -6.92 -1.47
N GLY A 100 3.14 -6.61 -2.59
CA GLY A 100 4.08 -7.51 -3.24
C GLY A 100 5.30 -6.81 -3.82
N ILE A 101 6.40 -7.56 -3.89
CA ILE A 101 7.65 -7.13 -4.55
C ILE A 101 8.14 -8.24 -5.49
N LEU A 102 8.36 -7.90 -6.76
CA LEU A 102 9.22 -8.70 -7.64
C LEU A 102 10.64 -8.17 -7.55
N TYR A 103 11.60 -9.08 -7.40
CA TYR A 103 13.01 -8.71 -7.30
C TYR A 103 13.85 -9.36 -8.40
N GLU A 104 14.92 -8.68 -8.78
CA GLU A 104 16.05 -9.25 -9.50
C GLU A 104 17.34 -8.85 -8.80
N LEU A 105 18.17 -9.84 -8.44
CA LEU A 105 19.51 -9.63 -7.92
C LEU A 105 20.53 -9.54 -9.06
N HIS A 106 21.69 -8.97 -8.78
CA HIS A 106 22.77 -8.82 -9.77
C HIS A 106 23.35 -10.15 -10.26
N ASP A 107 23.23 -11.23 -9.47
CA ASP A 107 23.61 -12.59 -9.88
C ASP A 107 22.60 -13.25 -10.83
N GLY A 108 21.48 -12.56 -11.12
CA GLY A 108 20.43 -13.02 -12.01
C GLY A 108 19.26 -13.70 -11.30
N THR A 109 19.35 -13.98 -10.00
CA THR A 109 18.25 -14.55 -9.18
C THR A 109 17.03 -13.65 -9.24
N LYS A 110 15.85 -14.25 -9.43
CA LYS A 110 14.57 -13.56 -9.55
C LYS A 110 13.52 -14.28 -8.71
N GLY A 111 12.58 -13.52 -8.18
CA GLY A 111 11.45 -14.08 -7.45
C GLY A 111 10.47 -13.00 -7.03
N ALA A 112 9.55 -13.40 -6.16
CA ALA A 112 8.56 -12.54 -5.55
C ALA A 112 8.62 -12.65 -4.03
N ILE A 113 8.23 -11.58 -3.35
CA ILE A 113 7.84 -11.55 -1.94
C ILE A 113 6.41 -11.06 -1.89
N GLN A 114 5.51 -11.88 -1.35
CA GLN A 114 4.07 -11.63 -1.25
C GLN A 114 3.40 -12.73 -0.42
N ALA A 115 2.29 -12.39 0.23
CA ALA A 115 1.49 -13.34 1.01
C ALA A 115 0.90 -14.46 0.14
N PHE A 116 0.39 -14.12 -1.04
CA PHE A 116 -0.09 -15.11 -2.00
C PHE A 116 1.05 -15.99 -2.54
N GLY A 117 0.96 -17.30 -2.29
CA GLY A 117 1.98 -18.27 -2.69
C GLY A 117 3.07 -18.52 -1.65
N ASP A 118 2.90 -18.00 -0.42
CA ASP A 118 3.74 -18.27 0.76
C ASP A 118 5.22 -17.88 0.57
N THR A 119 5.45 -16.78 -0.14
CA THR A 119 6.78 -16.23 -0.40
C THR A 119 7.11 -15.11 0.58
N MET A 120 7.33 -15.46 1.85
CA MET A 120 7.53 -14.49 2.93
C MET A 120 8.95 -13.90 2.98
N GLY A 121 9.94 -14.60 2.42
CA GLY A 121 11.33 -14.15 2.37
C GLY A 121 12.09 -14.25 3.70
N ASN A 122 13.24 -13.59 3.76
CA ASN A 122 14.12 -13.53 4.93
C ASN A 122 14.96 -12.24 4.88
N TYR A 123 15.04 -11.54 6.01
CA TYR A 123 15.79 -10.28 6.10
C TYR A 123 17.32 -10.47 6.03
N ASN A 124 17.83 -11.57 6.58
CA ASN A 124 19.27 -11.84 6.74
C ASN A 124 19.84 -12.78 5.68
N LEU A 125 18.99 -13.41 4.87
CA LEU A 125 19.38 -14.34 3.81
C LEU A 125 18.80 -13.85 2.47
N PRO A 126 19.41 -14.18 1.32
CA PRO A 126 18.81 -13.89 0.02
C PRO A 126 17.32 -14.30 -0.01
N PRO A 127 16.41 -13.43 -0.47
CA PRO A 127 16.67 -12.21 -1.23
C PRO A 127 16.82 -10.93 -0.39
N TYR A 128 17.04 -11.01 0.92
CA TYR A 128 17.20 -9.86 1.83
C TYR A 128 15.96 -8.97 1.95
N LEU A 129 14.81 -9.59 1.67
CA LEU A 129 13.47 -9.03 1.78
C LEU A 129 12.66 -9.94 2.68
N SER A 130 11.92 -9.40 3.63
CA SER A 130 10.97 -10.17 4.45
C SER A 130 9.64 -9.45 4.61
N LEU A 131 8.55 -10.16 4.37
CA LEU A 131 7.20 -9.69 4.62
C LEU A 131 6.88 -9.75 6.12
N SER A 132 6.20 -8.73 6.65
CA SER A 132 5.77 -8.64 8.05
C SER A 132 4.78 -9.74 8.46
N GLY A 133 4.14 -10.37 7.48
CA GLY A 133 2.96 -11.20 7.65
C GLY A 133 1.75 -10.55 6.98
N ASP A 134 0.73 -11.37 6.75
CA ASP A 134 -0.51 -11.02 6.04
C ASP A 134 -1.53 -10.39 7.02
N GLU A 135 -1.74 -9.07 6.91
CA GLU A 135 -2.67 -8.29 7.75
C GLU A 135 -3.95 -7.95 6.98
N ARG A 136 -4.92 -8.86 7.04
CA ARG A 136 -6.15 -8.83 6.24
C ARG A 136 -7.22 -7.87 6.72
N SER A 137 -7.01 -7.15 7.83
CA SER A 137 -8.07 -6.39 8.48
C SER A 137 -8.01 -4.88 8.23
N GLY A 138 -6.84 -4.33 7.88
CA GLY A 138 -6.61 -2.88 7.72
C GLY A 138 -7.02 -2.05 8.94
N ASN A 139 -6.98 -2.65 10.14
CA ASN A 139 -7.37 -2.00 11.41
C ASN A 139 -6.16 -1.76 12.32
N SER A 140 -4.94 -2.01 11.84
CA SER A 140 -3.73 -1.80 12.63
C SER A 140 -3.40 -0.31 12.69
N GLN A 141 -2.88 0.17 13.83
CA GLN A 141 -2.35 1.53 13.90
C GLN A 141 -1.01 1.60 13.16
N GLY A 142 -0.96 2.28 12.01
CA GLY A 142 0.27 2.54 11.26
C GLY A 142 0.30 1.87 9.88
N ASP A 143 1.38 1.16 9.56
CA ASP A 143 1.55 0.39 8.33
C ASP A 143 0.85 -0.97 8.49
N ASP A 144 -0.15 -1.29 7.64
CA ASP A 144 -0.95 -2.52 7.78
C ASP A 144 -0.16 -3.77 7.34
N GLU A 145 0.47 -3.73 6.17
CA GLU A 145 1.40 -4.75 5.69
C GLU A 145 2.68 -4.07 5.19
N PHE A 146 3.85 -4.61 5.55
CA PHE A 146 5.12 -4.05 5.13
C PHE A 146 6.16 -5.12 4.79
N ILE A 147 7.06 -4.76 3.88
CA ILE A 147 8.25 -5.53 3.54
C ILE A 147 9.47 -4.79 4.08
N HIS A 148 10.27 -5.51 4.86
CA HIS A 148 11.60 -5.06 5.27
C HIS A 148 12.62 -5.44 4.21
N LEU A 149 13.41 -4.45 3.78
CA LEU A 149 14.56 -4.61 2.92
C LEU A 149 15.81 -4.28 3.72
N ASN A 150 16.72 -5.24 3.81
CA ASN A 150 18.02 -5.03 4.42
C ASN A 150 18.90 -4.16 3.52
N GLY A 151 18.89 -2.84 3.73
CA GLY A 151 19.59 -1.89 2.85
C GLY A 151 21.11 -1.98 2.90
N ALA A 152 21.69 -2.66 3.90
CA ALA A 152 23.11 -3.02 3.86
C ALA A 152 23.43 -3.93 2.66
N GLU A 153 22.43 -4.65 2.16
CA GLU A 153 22.51 -5.54 1.00
C GLU A 153 21.98 -4.88 -0.28
N TRP A 154 21.65 -3.58 -0.25
CA TRP A 154 21.20 -2.82 -1.43
C TRP A 154 22.07 -3.03 -2.68
N PRO A 155 23.43 -3.06 -2.60
CA PRO A 155 24.27 -3.30 -3.78
C PRO A 155 24.07 -4.66 -4.48
N LYS A 156 23.37 -5.61 -3.85
CA LYS A 156 23.03 -6.91 -4.45
C LYS A 156 21.79 -6.84 -5.34
N PHE A 157 20.92 -5.84 -5.16
CA PHE A 157 19.70 -5.69 -5.94
C PHE A 157 19.97 -4.97 -7.25
N LYS A 158 19.47 -5.55 -8.34
CA LYS A 158 19.49 -4.91 -9.66
C LYS A 158 18.25 -4.05 -9.89
N ARG A 159 17.08 -4.54 -9.45
CA ARG A 159 15.80 -3.82 -9.50
C ARG A 159 14.74 -4.47 -8.64
N LEU A 160 13.83 -3.65 -8.16
CA LEU A 160 12.62 -4.04 -7.45
C LEU A 160 11.42 -3.45 -8.17
N LEU A 161 10.34 -4.22 -8.28
CA LEU A 161 9.03 -3.74 -8.68
C LEU A 161 8.09 -3.94 -7.50
N ILE A 162 7.61 -2.84 -6.94
CA ILE A 162 6.65 -2.83 -5.83
C ILE A 162 5.25 -2.68 -6.41
N TYR A 163 4.30 -3.47 -5.93
CA TYR A 163 2.91 -3.42 -6.36
C TYR A 163 1.97 -3.74 -5.20
N VAL A 164 0.72 -3.32 -5.35
CA VAL A 164 -0.40 -3.69 -4.48
C VAL A 164 -1.49 -4.31 -5.34
N TYR A 165 -2.22 -5.29 -4.80
CA TYR A 165 -3.35 -5.92 -5.48
C TYR A 165 -4.55 -6.05 -4.55
N ILE A 166 -5.76 -5.98 -5.12
CA ILE A 166 -6.99 -6.23 -4.37
C ILE A 166 -7.16 -7.74 -4.29
N TYR A 167 -7.00 -8.30 -3.09
CA TYR A 167 -7.32 -9.71 -2.85
C TYR A 167 -8.83 -9.90 -2.73
N LYS A 168 -9.52 -8.98 -2.02
CA LYS A 168 -10.96 -9.08 -1.79
C LYS A 168 -11.61 -7.73 -1.48
N GLY A 169 -12.93 -7.67 -1.68
CA GLY A 169 -13.82 -6.68 -1.07
C GLY A 169 -13.99 -5.39 -1.88
N ALA A 170 -12.94 -4.91 -2.54
CA ALA A 170 -13.02 -3.77 -3.42
C ALA A 170 -13.29 -4.19 -4.87
N MET A 171 -14.21 -3.49 -5.54
CA MET A 171 -14.43 -3.66 -6.98
C MET A 171 -13.53 -2.73 -7.80
N ASP A 172 -13.00 -1.67 -7.17
CA ASP A 172 -12.17 -0.67 -7.81
C ASP A 172 -11.22 0.05 -6.86
N TRP A 173 -10.19 0.67 -7.44
CA TRP A 173 -9.17 1.43 -6.70
C TRP A 173 -9.70 2.73 -6.08
N ALA A 174 -10.84 3.25 -6.55
CA ALA A 174 -11.43 4.47 -5.99
C ALA A 174 -12.08 4.25 -4.62
N GLN A 175 -12.46 3.01 -4.32
CA GLN A 175 -12.91 2.59 -3.00
C GLN A 175 -11.76 2.51 -2.00
N VAL A 176 -10.57 2.10 -2.44
CA VAL A 176 -9.46 1.78 -1.51
C VAL A 176 -8.40 2.87 -1.35
N LYS A 177 -8.17 3.66 -2.40
CA LYS A 177 -7.20 4.78 -2.41
C LYS A 177 -5.85 4.43 -1.75
N PRO A 178 -5.17 3.36 -2.20
CA PRO A 178 -3.95 2.90 -1.55
C PRO A 178 -2.81 3.91 -1.70
N GLN A 179 -1.95 3.95 -0.71
CA GLN A 179 -0.64 4.59 -0.76
C GLN A 179 0.43 3.54 -0.51
N ILE A 180 1.55 3.65 -1.23
CA ILE A 180 2.76 2.89 -0.93
C ILE A 180 3.75 3.87 -0.32
N HIS A 181 4.29 3.52 0.84
CA HIS A 181 5.28 4.32 1.54
C HIS A 181 6.64 3.65 1.43
N LEU A 182 7.63 4.42 0.99
CA LEU A 182 9.04 4.06 1.09
C LEU A 182 9.67 4.87 2.22
N ARG A 183 10.03 4.20 3.30
CA ARG A 183 10.74 4.81 4.43
C ARG A 183 12.21 4.44 4.29
N ILE A 184 13.02 5.44 3.97
CA ILE A 184 14.46 5.31 3.80
C ILE A 184 15.13 6.17 4.89
N PRO A 185 16.01 5.58 5.73
CA PRO A 185 16.65 6.26 6.85
C PRO A 185 17.79 7.20 6.43
#